data_AF-A0A368FCR7-F1
#
_entry.id   AF-A0A368FCR7-F1
#
_cell.length_a   1.000
_cell.length_b   1.000
_cell.length_c   1.000
_cell.angle_alpha   90.00
_cell.angle_beta   90.00
_cell.angle_gamma   90.00
#
_symmetry.space_group_name_H-M   'P 1'
#
loop_
_entity.id
_entity.type
_entity.pdbx_description
1 polymer ?
#
loop_
_entity_poly.entity_id
_entity_poly.type
_entity_poly.pdbx_seq_one_letter_code
_entity_poly.pdbx_strand_id
1 'polypeptide(L)'
;MHNVSNLPMSNMDAAKEAMNSWINQIRHNGLGSANVFTEFEYWRAALPYYGFFIPIEDYVNMVIDTNDRMGCIIQDCNNSKYVHCFYSPRTREPMGKVIYEVGMPCTKNSHCTGNGKCLVKEGLCTTP
;
A
#
# COMPACT_ATOMS: atom_id res chain seq x y z
N MET A 1 8.95 -6.16 1.77
CA MET A 1 10.16 -6.27 0.91
C MET A 1 9.85 -7.24 -0.21
N HIS A 2 10.22 -6.91 -1.45
CA HIS A 2 9.93 -7.73 -2.64
C HIS A 2 11.22 -8.29 -3.22
N ASN A 3 11.25 -9.60 -3.52
CA ASN A 3 12.33 -10.22 -4.28
C ASN A 3 11.95 -10.22 -5.77
N VAL A 4 12.76 -9.55 -6.59
CA VAL A 4 12.47 -9.35 -8.01
C VAL A 4 12.55 -10.67 -8.77
N SER A 5 11.56 -10.91 -9.63
CA SER A 5 11.42 -12.15 -10.40
C SER A 5 12.56 -12.41 -11.39
N ASN A 6 13.22 -11.35 -11.87
CA ASN A 6 14.27 -11.41 -12.88
C ASN A 6 15.45 -10.48 -12.54
N LEU A 7 16.63 -11.05 -12.29
CA LEU A 7 17.83 -10.32 -11.84
C LEU A 7 18.30 -9.18 -12.77
N PRO A 8 18.38 -9.36 -14.10
CA PRO A 8 18.83 -8.32 -15.02
C PRO A 8 17.82 -7.18 -15.22
N MET A 9 16.66 -7.24 -14.56
CA MET A 9 15.63 -6.21 -14.67
C MET A 9 16.17 -4.85 -14.24
N SER A 10 15.77 -3.78 -14.95
CA SER A 10 16.15 -2.42 -14.59
C SER A 10 15.61 -2.05 -13.20
N ASN A 11 16.24 -1.10 -12.51
CA ASN A 11 15.75 -0.65 -11.19
C ASN A 11 14.33 -0.08 -11.28
N MET A 12 13.98 0.61 -12.38
CA MET A 12 12.64 1.15 -12.57
C MET A 12 11.60 0.03 -12.76
N ASP A 13 11.93 -1.01 -13.53
CA ASP A 13 11.00 -2.12 -13.75
C ASP A 13 10.88 -3.01 -12.51
N ALA A 14 11.97 -3.18 -11.76
CA ALA A 14 11.95 -3.84 -10.45
C ALA A 14 11.04 -3.10 -9.46
N ALA A 15 11.10 -1.76 -9.42
CA ALA A 15 10.20 -0.96 -8.62
C ALA A 15 8.74 -1.13 -9.04
N LYS A 16 8.45 -1.12 -10.35
CA LYS A 16 7.10 -1.37 -10.88
C LYS A 16 6.59 -2.76 -10.52
N GLU A 17 7.43 -3.79 -10.65
CA GLU A 17 7.10 -5.16 -10.27
C GLU A 17 6.72 -5.24 -8.79
N ALA A 18 7.54 -4.66 -7.91
CA ALA A 18 7.28 -4.65 -6.47
C ALA A 18 5.97 -3.93 -6.12
N MET A 19 5.75 -2.74 -6.66
CA MET A 19 4.53 -1.96 -6.45
C MET A 19 3.28 -2.70 -6.96
N ASN A 20 3.39 -3.36 -8.12
CA ASN A 20 2.32 -4.19 -8.66
C ASN A 20 2.07 -5.44 -7.81
N SER A 21 3.10 -6.07 -7.25
CA SER A 21 2.97 -7.21 -6.35
C SER A 21 2.16 -6.82 -5.10
N TRP A 22 2.57 -5.74 -4.43
CA TRP A 22 1.94 -5.26 -3.20
C TRP A 22 0.50 -4.79 -3.41
N ILE A 23 0.22 -3.95 -4.42
CA ILE A 23 -1.14 -3.46 -4.64
C ILE A 23 -2.10 -4.61 -5.01
N ASN A 24 -1.61 -5.68 -5.64
CA ASN A 24 -2.44 -6.82 -6.04
C ASN A 24 -2.74 -7.79 -4.90
N GLN A 25 -2.15 -7.64 -3.71
CA GLN A 25 -2.51 -8.47 -2.54
C GLN A 25 -4.02 -8.41 -2.26
N ILE A 26 -4.64 -7.23 -2.43
CA ILE A 26 -6.08 -7.03 -2.20
C ILE A 26 -6.98 -7.92 -3.08
N ARG A 27 -6.51 -8.35 -4.26
CA ARG A 27 -7.31 -9.11 -5.23
C ARG A 27 -7.64 -10.53 -4.76
N HIS A 28 -6.90 -11.09 -3.82
CA HIS A 28 -7.06 -12.49 -3.44
C HIS A 28 -8.28 -12.70 -2.55
N ASN A 29 -8.44 -11.88 -1.51
CA ASN A 29 -9.51 -12.04 -0.52
C ASN A 29 -10.12 -10.72 -0.04
N GLY A 30 -9.64 -9.59 -0.54
CA GLY A 30 -10.13 -8.27 -0.16
C GLY A 30 -9.85 -7.89 1.30
N LEU A 31 -10.45 -6.75 1.66
CA LEU A 31 -10.52 -6.14 2.99
C LEU A 31 -11.98 -6.04 3.50
N GLY A 32 -12.97 -6.21 2.60
CA GLY A 32 -14.38 -5.99 2.89
C GLY A 32 -14.79 -4.51 2.87
N SER A 33 -16.10 -4.27 2.92
CA SER A 33 -16.68 -2.91 2.79
C SER A 33 -16.46 -2.01 4.00
N ALA A 34 -16.10 -2.58 5.16
CA ALA A 34 -15.80 -1.80 6.36
C ALA A 34 -14.49 -0.99 6.22
N ASN A 35 -13.63 -1.38 5.28
CA ASN A 35 -12.32 -0.76 5.06
C ASN A 35 -11.41 -0.78 6.30
N VAL A 36 -11.57 -1.78 7.18
CA VAL A 36 -10.82 -1.91 8.44
C VAL A 36 -9.81 -3.04 8.33
N PHE A 37 -8.53 -2.73 8.55
CA PHE A 37 -7.47 -3.75 8.56
C PHE A 37 -7.33 -4.38 9.95
N THR A 38 -7.52 -5.69 10.07
CA THR A 38 -7.46 -6.40 11.36
C THR A 38 -6.40 -7.50 11.38
N GLU A 39 -6.23 -8.12 12.55
CA GLU A 39 -5.34 -9.28 12.71
C GLU A 39 -5.71 -10.43 11.78
N PHE A 40 -6.99 -10.57 11.40
CA PHE A 40 -7.40 -11.58 10.44
C PHE A 40 -6.74 -11.35 9.08
N GLU A 41 -6.79 -10.13 8.55
CA GLU A 41 -6.19 -9.81 7.25
C GLU A 41 -4.65 -9.90 7.27
N TYR A 42 -4.03 -9.66 8.43
CA TYR A 42 -2.59 -9.75 8.64
C TYR A 42 -2.13 -11.22 8.76
N TRP A 43 -2.77 -12.03 9.61
CA TRP A 43 -2.34 -13.39 9.92
C TRP A 43 -3.02 -14.49 9.09
N ARG A 44 -3.87 -14.15 8.11
CA ARG A 44 -4.66 -15.16 7.35
C ARG A 44 -3.85 -16.28 6.70
N ALA A 45 -2.59 -16.04 6.32
CA ALA A 45 -1.71 -17.10 5.80
C ALA A 45 -1.27 -18.12 6.86
N ALA A 46 -1.25 -17.74 8.13
CA ALA A 46 -0.84 -18.60 9.25
C ALA A 46 -1.98 -19.49 9.76
N LEU A 47 -3.22 -19.24 9.33
CA LEU A 47 -4.37 -20.04 9.73
C LEU A 47 -4.44 -21.31 8.87
N PRO A 48 -4.27 -22.52 9.44
CA PRO A 48 -4.23 -23.78 8.67
C PRO A 48 -5.51 -24.04 7.87
N TYR A 49 -6.64 -23.53 8.36
CA TYR A 49 -7.95 -23.65 7.73
C TYR A 49 -8.05 -22.85 6.41
N TYR A 50 -7.18 -21.86 6.21
CA TYR A 50 -7.25 -20.87 5.17
C TYR A 50 -5.97 -20.83 4.32
N GLY A 51 -5.32 -21.99 4.08
CA GLY A 51 -4.03 -22.12 3.36
C GLY A 51 -3.94 -21.57 1.92
N PHE A 52 -4.92 -20.80 1.46
CA PHE A 52 -4.97 -20.07 0.19
C PHE A 52 -5.00 -18.54 0.37
N PHE A 53 -4.87 -18.05 1.60
CA PHE A 53 -5.03 -16.64 1.90
C PHE A 53 -3.70 -15.90 1.90
N ILE A 54 -3.65 -14.76 1.20
CA ILE A 54 -2.48 -13.89 1.11
C ILE A 54 -2.64 -12.71 2.10
N PRO A 55 -1.65 -12.43 2.95
CA PRO A 55 -1.63 -11.24 3.80
C PRO A 55 -1.66 -9.95 2.94
N ILE A 56 -2.23 -8.86 3.45
CA ILE A 56 -2.39 -7.60 2.69
C ILE A 56 -1.65 -6.41 3.31
N GLU A 57 -0.73 -6.65 4.24
CA GLU A 57 -0.03 -5.58 4.94
C GLU A 57 0.72 -4.65 3.99
N ASP A 58 1.29 -5.16 2.88
CA ASP A 58 1.97 -4.29 1.93
C ASP A 58 0.94 -3.42 1.18
N TYR A 59 -0.20 -3.98 0.75
CA TYR A 59 -1.32 -3.22 0.20
C TYR A 59 -1.78 -2.12 1.17
N VAL A 60 -1.96 -2.45 2.45
CA VAL A 60 -2.40 -1.49 3.47
C VAL A 60 -1.38 -0.35 3.61
N ASN A 61 -0.10 -0.67 3.70
CA ASN A 61 0.96 0.35 3.76
C ASN A 61 0.94 1.30 2.55
N MET A 62 0.55 0.80 1.36
CA MET A 62 0.43 1.61 0.14
C MET A 62 -0.73 2.61 0.15
N VAL A 63 -1.86 2.27 0.77
CA VAL A 63 -3.13 2.99 0.57
C VAL A 63 -3.62 3.75 1.81
N ILE A 64 -2.89 3.69 2.93
CA ILE A 64 -3.20 4.50 4.11
C ILE A 64 -3.21 5.98 3.72
N ASP A 65 -4.37 6.63 3.88
CA ASP A 65 -4.61 8.01 3.42
C ASP A 65 -3.83 9.08 4.18
N THR A 66 -3.29 8.75 5.36
CA THR A 66 -2.45 9.66 6.14
C THR A 66 -1.00 9.68 5.69
N ASN A 67 -0.55 8.74 4.84
CA ASN A 67 0.79 8.72 4.29
C ASN A 67 0.86 9.60 3.04
N ASP A 68 1.80 10.54 3.01
CA ASP A 68 1.99 11.49 1.91
C ASP A 68 3.38 11.40 1.27
N ARG A 69 4.27 10.60 1.85
CA ARG A 69 5.65 10.45 1.44
C ARG A 69 6.01 8.98 1.27
N MET A 70 6.75 8.72 0.21
CA MET A 70 7.31 7.42 -0.10
C MET A 70 8.79 7.56 -0.46
N GLY A 71 9.59 6.58 -0.04
CA GLY A 71 10.95 6.40 -0.54
C GLY A 71 11.26 4.92 -0.69
N CYS A 72 11.94 4.54 -1.76
CA CYS A 72 12.27 3.13 -2.04
C CYS A 72 13.77 2.91 -2.14
N ILE A 73 14.21 1.75 -1.65
CA ILE A 73 15.58 1.25 -1.77
C ILE A 73 15.54 0.01 -2.67
N ILE A 74 16.46 -0.04 -3.61
CA ILE A 74 16.65 -1.17 -4.52
C ILE A 74 18.08 -1.64 -4.35
N GLN A 75 18.27 -2.90 -3.96
CA GLN A 75 19.57 -3.45 -3.63
C GLN A 75 19.78 -4.77 -4.35
N ASP A 76 20.92 -4.87 -5.04
CA ASP A 76 21.44 -6.13 -5.54
C ASP A 76 22.14 -6.88 -4.40
N CYS A 77 21.72 -8.11 -4.17
CA CYS A 77 22.30 -9.09 -3.25
C CYS A 77 22.80 -10.30 -4.06
N ASN A 78 23.59 -11.19 -3.45
CA ASN A 78 24.10 -12.37 -4.14
C ASN A 78 22.95 -13.18 -4.78
N ASN A 79 22.91 -13.19 -6.12
CA ASN A 79 21.88 -13.83 -6.95
C ASN A 79 20.43 -13.40 -6.62
N SER A 80 20.20 -12.21 -6.07
CA SER A 80 18.85 -11.67 -5.85
C SER A 80 18.83 -10.14 -5.95
N LYS A 81 17.70 -9.56 -6.36
CA LYS A 81 17.49 -8.11 -6.34
C LYS A 81 16.27 -7.83 -5.48
N TYR A 82 16.41 -6.94 -4.51
CA TYR A 82 15.35 -6.63 -3.56
C TYR A 82 14.87 -5.18 -3.68
N VAL A 83 13.57 -4.99 -3.53
CA VAL A 83 12.93 -3.67 -3.45
C VAL A 83 12.24 -3.53 -2.09
N HIS A 84 12.47 -2.41 -1.42
CA HIS A 84 11.79 -2.07 -0.17
C HIS A 84 11.39 -0.59 -0.21
N CYS A 85 10.09 -0.32 -0.09
CA CYS A 85 9.57 1.04 0.04
C CYS A 85 9.15 1.34 1.47
N PHE A 86 9.43 2.56 1.91
CA PHE A 86 9.05 3.15 3.17
C PHE A 86 7.97 4.19 2.91
N TYR A 87 7.00 4.25 3.82
CA TYR A 87 5.86 5.16 3.77
C TYR A 87 5.88 6.02 5.02
N SER A 88 5.51 7.29 4.86
CA SER A 88 5.53 8.29 5.91
C SER A 88 4.40 9.31 5.68
N PRO A 89 3.90 9.96 6.74
CA PRO A 89 4.21 9.70 8.14
C PRO A 89 3.40 8.53 8.70
N ARG A 90 4.08 7.56 9.33
CA ARG A 90 3.44 6.48 10.11
C ARG A 90 2.85 7.01 11.42
N THR A 91 2.00 8.03 11.34
CA THR A 91 1.39 8.72 12.49
C THR A 91 0.37 7.85 13.21
N ARG A 92 -0.13 6.80 12.55
CA ARG A 92 -1.20 5.95 13.05
C ARG A 92 -0.91 4.48 12.77
N GLU A 93 -1.14 3.65 13.77
CA GLU A 93 -1.20 2.19 13.62
C GLU A 93 -2.48 1.82 12.83
N PRO A 94 -2.37 1.18 11.65
CA PRO A 94 -3.53 0.82 10.83
C PRO A 94 -4.37 -0.32 11.42
N MET A 95 -3.82 -1.11 12.34
CA MET A 95 -4.52 -2.25 12.92
C MET A 95 -5.79 -1.84 13.67
N GLY A 96 -6.91 -2.49 13.35
CA GLY A 96 -8.24 -2.23 13.90
C GLY A 96 -8.85 -0.89 13.47
N LYS A 97 -8.27 -0.22 12.46
CA LYS A 97 -8.68 1.11 12.01
C LYS A 97 -9.06 1.11 10.53
N VAL A 98 -9.89 2.07 10.14
CA VAL A 98 -10.12 2.37 8.72
C VAL A 98 -8.82 2.84 8.09
N ILE A 99 -8.48 2.30 6.92
CA ILE A 99 -7.21 2.63 6.23
C ILE A 99 -7.33 3.88 5.35
N TYR A 100 -8.55 4.22 4.92
CA TYR A 100 -8.86 5.52 4.33
C TYR A 100 -10.31 5.93 4.61
N GLU A 101 -10.60 7.22 4.55
CA GLU A 101 -11.97 7.72 4.61
C GLU A 101 -12.80 7.22 3.41
N VAL A 102 -13.88 6.50 3.69
CA VAL A 102 -14.80 6.00 2.64
C VAL A 102 -15.73 7.14 2.22
N GLY A 103 -15.63 7.55 0.97
CA GLY A 103 -16.43 8.64 0.43
C GLY A 103 -16.20 8.89 -1.05
N MET A 104 -16.72 10.01 -1.54
CA MET A 104 -16.48 10.46 -2.91
C MET A 104 -15.11 11.14 -3.02
N PRO A 105 -14.36 10.91 -4.11
CA PRO A 105 -13.10 11.62 -4.35
C PRO A 105 -13.29 13.15 -4.37
N CYS A 106 -12.22 13.88 -4.06
CA CYS A 106 -12.28 15.33 -4.05
C CYS A 106 -12.57 15.89 -5.45
N THR A 107 -13.34 16.99 -5.52
CA THR A 107 -13.61 17.72 -6.77
C THR A 107 -13.29 19.22 -6.66
N LYS A 108 -12.91 19.67 -5.46
CA LYS A 108 -12.49 21.03 -5.14
C LYS A 108 -11.63 21.01 -3.87
N ASN A 109 -10.80 22.04 -3.67
CA ASN A 109 -9.85 22.11 -2.56
C ASN A 109 -10.52 22.01 -1.19
N SER A 110 -11.75 22.51 -1.03
CA SER A 110 -12.48 22.45 0.24
C SER A 110 -12.90 21.04 0.68
N HIS A 111 -12.70 20.02 -0.16
CA HIS A 111 -12.91 18.62 0.21
C HIS A 111 -11.66 17.97 0.82
N CYS A 112 -10.50 18.64 0.75
CA CYS A 112 -9.26 18.14 1.32
C CYS A 112 -9.06 18.68 2.73
N THR A 113 -8.53 17.83 3.61
CA THR A 113 -8.17 18.19 4.98
C THR A 113 -6.88 19.01 4.99
N GLY A 114 -6.80 19.99 5.89
CA GLY A 114 -5.72 20.98 5.87
C GLY A 114 -5.79 21.88 4.64
N ASN A 115 -4.83 22.76 4.45
CA ASN A 115 -4.78 23.64 3.26
C ASN A 115 -4.39 22.89 1.96
N GLY A 116 -4.71 21.59 1.87
CA GLY A 116 -4.43 20.74 0.71
C GLY A 116 -5.22 21.15 -0.52
N LYS A 117 -4.64 20.92 -1.69
CA LYS A 117 -5.31 21.14 -2.98
C LYS A 117 -5.86 19.82 -3.51
N CYS A 118 -6.99 19.90 -4.20
CA CYS A 118 -7.55 18.74 -4.87
C CYS A 118 -6.96 18.61 -6.28
N LEU A 119 -6.33 17.48 -6.56
CA LEU A 119 -5.95 17.05 -7.90
C LEU A 119 -7.18 16.38 -8.54
N VAL A 120 -8.04 17.20 -9.15
CA VAL A 120 -9.40 16.79 -9.57
C VAL A 120 -9.40 15.64 -10.58
N LYS A 121 -8.38 15.51 -11.44
CA LYS A 121 -8.31 14.42 -12.43
C LYS A 121 -8.01 13.08 -11.76
N GLU A 122 -7.23 13.11 -10.69
CA GLU A 122 -6.78 11.94 -9.93
C GLU A 122 -7.68 11.63 -8.73
N GLY A 123 -8.48 12.60 -8.28
CA GLY A 123 -9.30 12.48 -7.07
C GLY A 123 -8.47 12.48 -5.77
N LEU A 124 -7.25 13.00 -5.81
CA LEU A 124 -6.28 12.96 -4.70
C LEU A 124 -6.08 14.34 -4.07
N CYS A 125 -5.90 14.36 -2.75
CA CYS A 125 -5.52 15.56 -2.01
C CYS A 125 -4.01 15.67 -1.89
N THR A 126 -3.46 16.86 -2.13
CA THR A 126 -2.06 17.16 -1.80
C THR A 126 -1.91 17.42 -0.32
N THR A 127 -0.76 17.09 0.26
CA THR A 127 -0.38 17.67 1.54
C THR A 127 0.07 19.12 1.39
N PRO A 128 -0.13 19.98 2.43
CA PRO A 128 0.24 21.39 2.38
C PRO A 128 1.74 21.64 2.21
#